data_AF-A0A949AQY8-F1
#
_entry.id   AF-A0A949AQY8-F1
#
_cell.length_a   1.000
_cell.length_b   1.000
_cell.length_c   1.000
_cell.angle_alpha   90.00
_cell.angle_beta   90.00
_cell.angle_gamma   90.00
#
_symmetry.space_group_name_H-M   'P 1'
#
loop_
_entity.id
_entity.type
_entity.pdbx_description
1 polymer ?
#
loop_
_entity_poly.entity_id
_entity_poly.type
_entity_poly.pdbx_seq_one_letter_code
_entity_poly.pdbx_strand_id
1 'polypeptide(L)'
;MTEFRLSLLKDKSLTNIFSSAYTLDAFHAQTDYSQVKEKFYSFITTLPIKVDVLVVDKLLCYEPLKRNPGKMYGIMAGELIKNLCHQSKNTEIVFSRKDSKLKLRQELEAEVERVRLGYLKDHPKLNANLKLSYYHNPHYTHGGLQVADYIAFAIYQIYERGN
;
A
#
# COMPACT_ATOMS: atom_id res chain seq x y z
N MET A 1 -1.69 8.40 13.26
CA MET A 1 -2.27 7.03 13.35
C MET A 1 -2.59 6.65 14.80
N THR A 2 -1.62 6.73 15.73
CA THR A 2 -1.85 6.47 17.16
C THR A 2 -2.94 7.34 17.76
N GLU A 3 -2.95 8.64 17.47
CA GLU A 3 -3.98 9.57 17.96
C GLU A 3 -5.39 9.22 17.45
N PHE A 4 -5.51 8.82 16.18
CA PHE A 4 -6.77 8.35 15.61
C PHE A 4 -7.25 7.05 16.29
N ARG A 5 -6.35 6.10 16.58
CA ARG A 5 -6.70 4.90 17.36
C ARG A 5 -7.24 5.25 18.74
N LEU A 6 -6.56 6.19 19.43
CA LEU A 6 -6.99 6.65 20.74
C LEU A 6 -8.34 7.38 20.69
N SER A 7 -8.66 8.08 19.60
CA SER A 7 -9.97 8.73 19.45
C SER A 7 -11.10 7.70 19.27
N LEU A 8 -10.86 6.60 18.54
CA LEU A 8 -11.83 5.51 18.41
C LEU A 8 -12.10 4.79 19.74
N LEU A 9 -11.07 4.53 20.55
CA LEU A 9 -11.24 3.91 21.87
C LEU A 9 -12.02 4.78 22.85
N LYS A 10 -12.03 6.09 22.65
CA LYS A 10 -12.80 7.06 23.46
C LYS A 10 -14.22 7.27 22.95
N ASP A 11 -14.56 6.73 21.78
CA ASP A 11 -15.88 6.89 21.17
C ASP A 11 -16.89 5.93 21.80
N LYS A 12 -17.78 6.48 22.63
CA LYS A 12 -18.83 5.72 23.33
C LYS A 12 -19.79 4.98 22.40
N SER A 13 -19.91 5.41 21.14
CA SER A 13 -20.75 4.70 20.15
C SER A 13 -20.09 3.42 19.64
N LEU A 14 -18.76 3.32 19.74
CA LEU A 14 -17.97 2.18 19.28
C LEU A 14 -17.57 1.24 20.42
N THR A 15 -17.56 1.70 21.68
CA THR A 15 -17.22 0.88 22.85
C THR A 15 -18.12 -0.35 23.01
N ASN A 16 -19.35 -0.31 22.49
CA ASN A 16 -20.27 -1.45 22.51
C ASN A 16 -20.03 -2.45 21.35
N ILE A 17 -19.26 -2.03 20.34
CA ILE A 17 -18.94 -2.82 19.13
C ILE A 17 -17.60 -3.54 19.33
N PHE A 18 -16.67 -2.90 20.05
CA PHE A 18 -15.42 -3.54 20.44
C PHE A 18 -15.69 -4.58 21.53
N SER A 19 -15.74 -5.86 21.13
CA SER A 19 -15.66 -6.95 22.11
C SER A 19 -14.37 -6.81 22.93
N SER A 20 -14.33 -7.36 24.15
CA SER A 20 -13.12 -7.41 24.98
C SER A 20 -11.91 -8.09 24.29
N ALA A 21 -12.14 -8.85 23.21
CA ALA A 21 -11.13 -9.51 22.40
C ALA A 21 -10.69 -8.73 21.15
N TYR A 22 -11.36 -7.62 20.81
CA TYR A 22 -11.01 -6.82 19.62
C TYR A 22 -9.93 -5.81 19.99
N THR A 23 -8.68 -6.14 19.68
CA THR A 23 -7.57 -5.21 19.86
C THR A 23 -7.45 -4.31 18.63
N LEU A 24 -7.51 -2.98 18.83
CA LEU A 24 -7.26 -1.95 17.82
C LEU A 24 -5.77 -1.80 17.48
N ASP A 25 -5.02 -2.90 17.55
CA ASP A 25 -3.58 -2.92 17.31
C ASP A 25 -3.24 -2.62 15.84
N ALA A 26 -4.18 -2.94 14.95
CA ALA A 26 -4.08 -2.74 13.51
C ALA A 26 -5.46 -2.55 12.88
N PHE A 27 -5.53 -1.68 11.87
CA PHE A 27 -6.70 -1.59 11.01
C PHE A 27 -6.59 -2.58 9.85
N HIS A 28 -7.70 -3.24 9.54
CA HIS A 28 -7.83 -4.26 8.51
C HIS A 28 -9.11 -4.04 7.70
N ALA A 29 -8.98 -3.55 6.47
CA ALA A 29 -10.12 -3.10 5.68
C ALA A 29 -11.16 -4.20 5.42
N GLN A 30 -10.74 -5.47 5.37
CA GLN A 30 -11.62 -6.60 5.17
C GLN A 30 -12.46 -6.93 6.42
N THR A 31 -11.85 -6.96 7.60
CA THR A 31 -12.44 -7.53 8.83
C THR A 31 -12.98 -6.50 9.80
N ASP A 32 -12.58 -5.23 9.68
CA ASP A 32 -13.04 -4.19 10.59
C ASP A 32 -14.55 -3.98 10.48
N TYR A 33 -15.16 -3.51 11.57
CA TYR A 33 -16.59 -3.17 11.59
C TYR A 33 -16.87 -1.96 10.68
N SER A 34 -18.07 -1.90 10.08
CA SER A 34 -18.44 -0.83 9.14
C SER A 34 -18.24 0.58 9.72
N GLN A 35 -18.58 0.77 11.00
CA GLN A 35 -18.42 2.05 11.71
C GLN A 35 -16.94 2.46 11.86
N VAL A 36 -16.05 1.47 12.04
CA VAL A 36 -14.60 1.71 12.06
C VAL A 36 -14.13 2.09 10.67
N LYS A 37 -14.61 1.39 9.63
CA LYS A 37 -14.22 1.69 8.25
C LYS A 37 -14.61 3.10 7.83
N GLU A 38 -15.85 3.50 8.11
CA GLU A 38 -16.37 4.85 7.81
C GLU A 38 -15.49 5.93 8.47
N LYS A 39 -15.17 5.78 9.75
CA LYS A 39 -14.30 6.71 10.47
C LYS A 39 -12.87 6.70 9.93
N PHE A 40 -12.33 5.54 9.54
CA PHE A 40 -11.00 5.44 8.96
C PHE A 40 -10.94 6.08 7.57
N TYR A 41 -11.94 5.87 6.71
CA TYR A 41 -12.03 6.56 5.43
C TYR A 41 -12.15 8.07 5.60
N SER A 42 -13.00 8.53 6.53
CA SER A 42 -13.10 9.94 6.88
C SER A 42 -11.75 10.49 7.33
N PHE A 43 -11.03 9.77 8.19
CA PHE A 43 -9.69 10.17 8.62
C PHE A 43 -8.70 10.26 7.46
N ILE A 44 -8.69 9.30 6.52
CA ILE A 44 -7.83 9.34 5.34
C ILE A 44 -8.04 10.64 4.54
N THR A 45 -9.28 11.09 4.38
CA THR A 45 -9.57 12.35 3.65
C THR A 45 -9.01 13.61 4.30
N THR A 46 -8.66 13.55 5.59
CA THR A 46 -8.05 14.68 6.31
C THR A 46 -6.52 14.69 6.23
N LEU A 47 -5.91 13.60 5.73
CA LEU A 47 -4.47 13.47 5.65
C LEU A 47 -3.92 14.29 4.47
N PRO A 48 -2.80 15.01 4.63
CA PRO A 48 -2.15 15.75 3.55
C PRO A 48 -1.32 14.80 2.66
N ILE A 49 -1.97 13.78 2.09
CA ILE A 49 -1.34 12.74 1.28
C ILE A 49 -2.01 12.66 -0.10
N LYS A 50 -1.23 12.24 -1.09
CA LYS A 50 -1.74 11.82 -2.39
C LYS A 50 -1.67 10.30 -2.47
N VAL A 51 -2.74 9.69 -2.98
CA VAL A 51 -2.79 8.24 -3.19
C VAL A 51 -2.92 7.98 -4.68
N ASP A 52 -1.91 7.34 -5.26
CA ASP A 52 -1.91 6.86 -6.64
C ASP A 52 -2.17 5.35 -6.62
N VAL A 53 -3.06 4.88 -7.49
CA VAL A 53 -3.45 3.46 -7.54
C VAL A 53 -3.32 2.92 -8.96
N LEU A 54 -2.72 1.74 -9.07
CA LEU A 54 -2.66 0.96 -10.29
C LEU A 54 -3.64 -0.22 -10.17
N VAL A 55 -4.68 -0.22 -11.00
CA VAL A 55 -5.63 -1.33 -11.11
C VAL A 55 -5.22 -2.20 -12.29
N VAL A 56 -5.19 -3.51 -12.08
CA VAL A 56 -4.77 -4.47 -13.10
C VAL A 56 -5.82 -5.56 -13.21
N ASP A 57 -6.21 -5.90 -14.44
CA ASP A 57 -7.08 -7.04 -14.71
C ASP A 57 -6.32 -8.34 -14.40
N LYS A 58 -6.84 -9.07 -13.41
CA LYS A 58 -6.26 -10.32 -12.94
C LYS A 58 -6.22 -11.38 -14.04
N LEU A 59 -7.21 -11.43 -14.94
CA LEU A 59 -7.27 -12.41 -16.03
C LEU A 59 -6.17 -12.15 -17.06
N LEU A 60 -5.91 -10.88 -17.38
CA LEU A 60 -4.84 -10.50 -18.30
C LEU A 60 -3.44 -10.79 -17.71
N CYS A 61 -3.32 -10.82 -16.39
CA CYS A 61 -2.04 -10.99 -15.70
C CYS A 61 -1.90 -12.35 -14.98
N TYR A 62 -2.86 -13.26 -15.12
CA TYR A 62 -2.91 -14.49 -14.36
C TYR A 62 -1.67 -15.38 -14.58
N GLU A 63 -1.32 -15.64 -15.84
CA GLU A 63 -0.17 -16.46 -16.19
C GLU A 63 1.16 -15.85 -15.73
N PRO A 64 1.44 -14.56 -15.97
CA PRO A 64 2.60 -13.88 -15.38
C PRO A 64 2.66 -13.96 -13.85
N LEU A 65 1.54 -13.68 -13.16
CA LEU A 65 1.43 -13.73 -11.69
C LEU A 65 1.74 -15.12 -11.14
N LYS A 66 1.25 -16.17 -11.79
CA LYS A 66 1.47 -17.56 -11.39
C LYS A 66 2.92 -17.98 -11.55
N ARG A 67 3.57 -17.59 -12.64
CA ARG A 67 4.94 -18.02 -12.97
C ARG A 67 6.01 -17.22 -12.23
N ASN A 68 5.83 -15.91 -12.13
CA ASN A 68 6.81 -15.01 -11.51
C ASN A 68 6.10 -13.84 -10.80
N PRO A 69 5.54 -14.09 -9.61
CA PRO A 69 4.82 -13.06 -8.85
C PRO A 69 5.74 -11.90 -8.44
N GLY A 70 7.00 -12.18 -8.09
CA GLY A 70 7.98 -11.16 -7.72
C GLY A 70 8.18 -10.15 -8.83
N LYS A 71 8.31 -10.64 -10.06
CA LYS A 71 8.41 -9.82 -11.26
C LYS A 71 7.19 -8.96 -11.50
N MET A 72 5.99 -9.52 -11.40
CA MET A 72 4.77 -8.73 -11.64
C MET A 72 4.61 -7.62 -10.60
N TYR A 73 4.73 -7.94 -9.30
CA TYR A 73 4.61 -6.93 -8.25
C TYR A 73 5.73 -5.89 -8.32
N GLY A 74 6.95 -6.30 -8.66
CA GLY A 74 8.07 -5.38 -8.84
C GLY A 74 7.87 -4.44 -10.02
N ILE A 75 7.32 -4.92 -11.15
CA ILE A 75 6.95 -4.08 -12.28
C ILE A 75 5.87 -3.08 -11.86
N MET A 76 4.79 -3.53 -11.22
CA MET A 76 3.70 -2.64 -10.78
C MET A 76 4.19 -1.53 -9.83
N ALA A 77 5.00 -1.90 -8.85
CA ALA A 77 5.62 -0.94 -7.94
C ALA A 77 6.56 0.01 -8.69
N GLY A 78 7.34 -0.52 -9.64
CA GLY A 78 8.16 0.26 -10.55
C GLY A 78 7.36 1.31 -11.32
N GLU A 79 6.24 0.94 -11.93
CA GLU A 79 5.34 1.84 -12.67
C GLU A 79 4.84 2.99 -11.78
N LEU A 80 4.42 2.70 -10.54
CA LEU A 80 3.94 3.71 -9.60
C LEU A 80 5.03 4.75 -9.26
N ILE A 81 6.29 4.34 -9.18
CA ILE A 81 7.37 5.25 -8.76
C ILE A 81 8.02 6.03 -9.90
N LYS A 82 7.86 5.64 -11.18
CA LYS A 82 8.50 6.32 -12.33
C LYS A 82 8.26 7.82 -12.31
N ASN A 83 7.02 8.22 -12.01
CA ASN A 83 6.61 9.62 -12.02
C ASN A 83 6.78 10.31 -10.67
N LEU A 84 7.19 9.60 -9.64
CA LEU A 84 7.43 10.15 -8.30
C LEU A 84 8.93 10.35 -8.06
N CYS A 85 9.77 9.63 -8.77
CA CYS A 85 11.19 9.56 -8.48
C CYS A 85 11.87 10.96 -8.60
N HIS A 86 11.45 11.78 -9.56
CA HIS A 86 12.01 13.11 -9.76
C HIS A 86 11.47 14.17 -8.79
N GLN A 87 10.48 13.85 -7.96
CA GLN A 87 9.81 14.80 -7.08
C GLN A 87 10.52 14.96 -5.73
N SER A 88 11.32 13.97 -5.32
CA SER A 88 12.02 13.99 -4.02
C SER A 88 13.44 13.42 -4.13
N LYS A 89 14.34 13.90 -3.27
CA LYS A 89 15.71 13.38 -3.19
C LYS A 89 15.77 12.02 -2.45
N ASN A 90 14.86 11.79 -1.50
CA ASN A 90 14.83 10.53 -0.76
C ASN A 90 13.44 9.95 -0.90
N THR A 91 13.36 8.73 -1.44
CA THR A 91 12.09 8.00 -1.59
C THR A 91 12.22 6.68 -0.88
N GLU A 92 11.33 6.45 0.09
CA GLU A 92 11.23 5.18 0.77
C GLU A 92 10.12 4.35 0.12
N ILE A 93 10.43 3.09 -0.16
CA ILE A 93 9.46 2.15 -0.72
C ILE A 93 9.19 1.10 0.34
N VAL A 94 7.95 1.08 0.83
CA VAL A 94 7.52 0.15 1.88
C VAL A 94 6.59 -0.89 1.26
N PHE A 95 7.04 -2.14 1.21
CA PHE A 95 6.23 -3.28 0.84
C PHE A 95 5.57 -3.90 2.05
N SER A 96 4.27 -4.17 1.92
CA SER A 96 3.54 -5.01 2.86
C SER A 96 4.01 -6.47 2.73
N ARG A 97 4.41 -7.08 3.84
CA ARG A 97 4.83 -8.49 3.89
C ARG A 97 4.07 -9.22 4.99
N LYS A 98 3.39 -10.31 4.64
CA LYS A 98 2.91 -11.26 5.66
C LYS A 98 4.02 -12.23 6.05
N ASP A 99 4.66 -12.92 5.09
CA ASP A 99 5.82 -13.82 5.29
C ASP A 99 6.54 -14.17 3.97
N SER A 100 6.91 -13.17 3.15
CA SER A 100 7.52 -13.48 1.85
C SER A 100 8.95 -14.05 1.98
N LYS A 101 9.27 -15.09 1.18
CA LYS A 101 10.61 -15.68 1.07
C LYS A 101 11.64 -14.63 0.62
N LEU A 102 12.90 -14.73 1.09
CA LEU A 102 14.00 -13.83 0.72
C LEU A 102 14.09 -13.60 -0.79
N LYS A 103 13.97 -14.67 -1.57
CA LYS A 103 13.98 -14.64 -3.03
C LYS A 103 12.92 -13.70 -3.62
N LEU A 104 11.67 -13.75 -3.13
CA LEU A 104 10.60 -12.90 -3.64
C LEU A 104 10.87 -11.42 -3.37
N ARG A 105 11.50 -11.10 -2.24
CA ARG A 105 11.85 -9.73 -1.86
C ARG A 105 12.90 -9.17 -2.81
N GLN A 106 13.95 -9.96 -3.08
CA GLN A 106 15.02 -9.59 -4.01
C GLN A 106 14.52 -9.43 -5.45
N GLU A 107 13.67 -10.35 -5.92
CA GLU A 107 13.06 -10.25 -7.25
C GLU A 107 12.22 -8.99 -7.41
N LEU A 108 11.45 -8.64 -6.38
CA LEU A 108 10.61 -7.45 -6.38
C LEU A 108 11.47 -6.18 -6.44
N GLU A 109 12.45 -6.05 -5.54
CA GLU A 109 13.38 -4.91 -5.50
C GLU A 109 14.14 -4.76 -6.83
N ALA A 110 14.65 -5.85 -7.39
CA ALA A 110 15.39 -5.83 -8.65
C ALA A 110 14.52 -5.33 -9.83
N GLU A 111 13.25 -5.71 -9.84
CA GLU A 111 12.33 -5.33 -10.92
C GLU A 111 11.88 -3.88 -10.79
N VAL A 112 11.70 -3.38 -9.56
CA VAL A 112 11.46 -1.94 -9.29
C VAL A 112 12.64 -1.12 -9.80
N GLU A 113 13.88 -1.51 -9.45
CA GLU A 113 15.08 -0.82 -9.91
C GLU A 113 15.22 -0.88 -11.43
N ARG A 114 14.98 -2.03 -12.05
CA ARG A 114 15.04 -2.19 -13.51
C ARG A 114 14.11 -1.21 -14.21
N VAL A 115 12.87 -1.11 -13.73
CA VAL A 115 11.85 -0.22 -14.29
C VAL A 115 12.23 1.25 -14.11
N ARG A 116 12.74 1.62 -12.93
CA ARG A 116 13.22 2.98 -12.64
C ARG A 116 14.41 3.37 -13.50
N LEU A 117 15.44 2.53 -13.56
CA LEU A 117 16.65 2.79 -14.34
C LEU A 117 16.35 2.90 -15.84
N GLY A 118 15.44 2.07 -16.35
CA GLY A 118 14.93 2.20 -17.72
C GLY A 118 14.27 3.56 -17.95
N TYR A 119 13.38 3.98 -17.06
CA TYR A 119 12.72 5.28 -17.17
C TYR A 119 13.72 6.45 -17.15
N LEU A 120 14.73 6.43 -16.27
CA LEU A 120 15.75 7.47 -16.20
C LEU A 120 16.64 7.53 -17.45
N LYS A 121 16.95 6.36 -18.03
CA LYS A 121 17.70 6.28 -19.29
C LYS A 121 16.94 6.98 -20.42
N ASP A 122 15.63 6.82 -20.47
CA ASP A 122 14.77 7.43 -21.50
C ASP A 122 14.51 8.92 -21.25
N HIS A 123 14.81 9.42 -20.04
CA HIS A 123 14.56 10.80 -19.62
C HIS A 123 15.82 11.45 -19.00
N PRO A 124 16.89 11.67 -19.79
CA PRO A 124 18.21 12.09 -19.27
C PRO A 124 18.23 13.47 -18.62
N LYS A 125 17.18 14.29 -18.79
CA LYS A 125 17.05 15.62 -18.16
C LYS A 125 16.49 15.54 -16.73
N LEU A 126 15.99 14.38 -16.30
CA LEU A 126 15.49 14.21 -14.93
C LEU A 126 16.68 14.09 -13.97
N ASN A 127 16.81 15.06 -13.07
CA ASN A 127 17.82 15.04 -12.02
C ASN A 127 17.34 14.15 -10.86
N ALA A 128 17.48 12.85 -11.04
CA ALA A 128 17.05 11.85 -10.09
C ALA A 128 18.10 11.66 -8.99
N ASN A 129 18.05 12.51 -7.97
CA ASN A 129 18.93 12.37 -6.81
C ASN A 129 18.34 11.39 -5.79
N LEU A 130 17.81 10.25 -6.25
CA LEU A 130 17.09 9.28 -5.40
C LEU A 130 18.04 8.37 -4.65
N LYS A 131 17.85 8.33 -3.34
CA LYS A 131 18.10 7.11 -2.57
C LYS A 131 16.78 6.34 -2.43
N LEU A 132 16.78 5.09 -2.91
CA LEU A 132 15.71 4.14 -2.65
C LEU A 132 16.09 3.26 -1.46
N SER A 133 15.24 3.30 -0.44
CA SER A 133 15.31 2.40 0.71
C SER A 133 14.12 1.46 0.67
N TYR A 134 14.39 0.17 0.68
CA TYR A 134 13.36 -0.87 0.62
C TYR A 134 13.03 -1.37 2.02
N TYR A 135 11.81 -1.05 2.45
CA TYR A 135 11.20 -1.54 3.67
C TYR A 135 9.99 -2.40 3.36
N HIS A 136 9.63 -3.18 4.35
CA HIS A 136 9.36 -4.58 4.05
C HIS A 136 8.78 -5.15 5.34
N ASN A 137 7.59 -4.65 5.63
CA ASN A 137 7.02 -4.55 6.95
C ASN A 137 5.68 -5.31 7.00
N PRO A 138 5.31 -5.92 8.14
CA PRO A 138 3.93 -6.34 8.32
C PRO A 138 2.99 -5.16 8.09
N HIS A 139 1.86 -5.40 7.44
CA HIS A 139 0.93 -4.32 7.03
C HIS A 139 0.48 -3.45 8.22
N TYR A 140 0.45 -4.02 9.43
CA TYR A 140 0.06 -3.34 10.65
C TYR A 140 1.12 -2.41 11.27
N THR A 141 2.40 -2.51 10.89
CA THR A 141 3.47 -1.75 11.54
C THR A 141 3.73 -0.37 10.92
N HIS A 142 3.12 -0.08 9.76
CA HIS A 142 3.30 1.19 9.06
C HIS A 142 1.95 1.84 8.73
N GLY A 143 1.76 3.10 9.12
CA GLY A 143 0.50 3.82 8.90
C GLY A 143 0.13 3.94 7.43
N GLY A 144 1.11 4.18 6.55
CA GLY A 144 0.88 4.23 5.11
C GLY A 144 0.43 2.89 4.51
N LEU A 145 0.85 1.75 5.08
CA LEU A 145 0.38 0.43 4.62
C LEU A 145 -1.08 0.18 5.01
N GLN A 146 -1.52 0.65 6.18
CA GLN A 146 -2.92 0.59 6.58
C GLN A 146 -3.81 1.48 5.71
N VAL A 147 -3.33 2.68 5.34
CA VAL A 147 -4.02 3.53 4.35
C VAL A 147 -4.12 2.83 3.00
N ALA A 148 -3.01 2.27 2.50
CA ALA A 148 -2.99 1.55 1.23
C ALA A 148 -3.94 0.34 1.22
N ASP A 149 -4.00 -0.44 2.31
CA ASP A 149 -4.94 -1.57 2.46
C ASP A 149 -6.40 -1.12 2.33
N TYR A 150 -6.76 -0.04 3.03
CA TYR A 150 -8.11 0.52 2.99
C TYR A 150 -8.51 1.07 1.63
N ILE A 151 -7.60 1.77 0.94
CA ILE A 151 -7.86 2.27 -0.41
C ILE A 151 -7.96 1.13 -1.41
N ALA A 152 -7.04 0.16 -1.36
CA ALA A 152 -7.07 -1.01 -2.23
C ALA A 152 -8.38 -1.80 -2.03
N PHE A 153 -8.83 -1.95 -0.78
CA PHE A 153 -10.08 -2.62 -0.48
C PHE A 153 -11.30 -1.84 -1.01
N ALA A 154 -11.34 -0.52 -0.85
CA ALA A 154 -12.43 0.31 -1.39
C ALA A 154 -12.55 0.16 -2.91
N ILE A 155 -11.41 0.23 -3.62
CA ILE A 155 -11.36 0.05 -5.07
C ILE A 155 -11.80 -1.37 -5.44
N TYR A 156 -11.32 -2.38 -4.71
CA TYR A 156 -11.75 -3.76 -4.92
C TYR A 156 -13.28 -3.91 -4.78
N GLN A 157 -13.91 -3.29 -3.79
CA GLN A 157 -15.38 -3.34 -3.63
C GLN A 157 -16.11 -2.78 -4.84
N ILE A 158 -15.63 -1.67 -5.42
CA ILE A 158 -16.24 -1.05 -6.61
C ILE A 158 -16.13 -2.00 -7.80
N TYR A 159 -14.92 -2.50 -8.11
CA TYR A 159 -14.69 -3.29 -9.32
C TYR A 159 -15.25 -4.71 -9.25
N GLU A 160 -15.28 -5.33 -8.08
CA GLU A 160 -15.62 -6.75 -7.96
C GLU A 160 -17.02 -6.98 -7.36
N ARG A 161 -17.59 -5.97 -6.70
CA ARG A 161 -18.92 -6.08 -6.09
C ARG A 161 -19.92 -5.04 -6.58
N GLY A 162 -19.50 -4.07 -7.39
CA GLY A 162 -20.39 -3.02 -7.91
C GLY A 162 -20.96 -2.11 -6.82
N ASN A 163 -20.27 -2.01 -5.68
CA ASN A 163 -20.65 -1.20 -4.52
C ASN A 163 -20.09 0.22 -4.62
#